data_AF-A0A7K4KWQ6-F1
#
_entry.id   AF-A0A7K4KWQ6-F1
#
_cell.length_a   1.000
_cell.length_b   1.000
_cell.length_c   1.000
_cell.angle_alpha   90.00
_cell.angle_beta   90.00
_cell.angle_gamma   90.00
#
_symmetry.space_group_name_H-M   'P 1'
#
loop_
_entity.id
_entity.type
_entity.pdbx_description
1 polymer ?
#
loop_
_entity_poly.entity_id
_entity_poly.type
_entity_poly.pdbx_seq_one_letter_code
_entity_poly.pdbx_strand_id
1 'polypeptide(L)'
;QDIRNTVGNIPMEWYEDFPHVGYDLQGRRIYKPIRNKDELDKFLEKMENPDYWRTVQDKMTGADIKLTDEQVALVQRLQKGQFGDARFDPYEPAVDFFSHEVMIHPVTNRPADKRSFIPSLIEKEKVSKLVHAIKMGWIKPRKPKEDTPTYYDLWAHEDPNSILGRHKMHVPAPKMRLPGHEESYNPPPEYLPSEEEKLAWEQQEPAERRLNFVPRRFACLRAVPAYGRFIHERFERCLDLYLCPRQRKMRVNVDPEDLIPKLPKPRDLQPFPTTQALVYRGHSSLVRCISISPSGQWLVSGSDDGSVRFWEVSTARCVRSLPVAGVVKSVAWNPNPAVCLVAVAV
;
A
#
# COMPACT_ATOMS: atom_id res chain seq x y z
N GLN A 1 2.82 84.98 -30.85
CA GLN A 1 1.41 85.08 -31.25
C GLN A 1 1.38 85.88 -32.53
N ASP A 2 0.89 85.30 -33.62
CA ASP A 2 0.71 86.03 -34.86
C ASP A 2 -0.55 86.91 -34.66
N ILE A 3 -0.37 88.17 -34.25
CA ILE A 3 -1.45 89.08 -33.80
C ILE A 3 -2.14 89.69 -35.03
N ARG A 4 -2.54 88.83 -35.97
CA ARG A 4 -3.23 89.27 -37.18
C ARG A 4 -4.70 89.57 -36.92
N ASN A 5 -5.30 89.03 -35.86
CA ASN A 5 -6.69 89.25 -35.48
C ASN A 5 -6.82 89.52 -33.97
N THR A 6 -7.58 90.57 -33.60
CA THR A 6 -7.77 91.03 -32.21
C THR A 6 -9.08 90.57 -31.57
N VAL A 7 -9.91 89.82 -32.30
CA VAL A 7 -11.26 89.40 -31.89
C VAL A 7 -11.28 88.48 -30.65
N GLY A 8 -10.15 87.86 -30.27
CA GLY A 8 -10.11 87.00 -29.07
C GLY A 8 -10.97 85.74 -29.21
N ASN A 9 -11.36 85.11 -28.10
CA ASN A 9 -12.11 83.84 -28.08
C ASN A 9 -13.63 84.08 -28.09
N ILE A 10 -14.16 84.56 -29.22
CA ILE A 10 -15.59 84.84 -29.44
C ILE A 10 -16.14 83.83 -30.46
N PRO A 11 -17.43 83.40 -30.37
CA PRO A 11 -18.05 82.61 -31.42
C PRO A 11 -17.95 83.28 -32.80
N MET A 12 -17.35 82.59 -33.77
CA MET A 12 -17.08 83.15 -35.11
C MET A 12 -18.34 83.26 -35.98
N GLU A 13 -19.46 82.66 -35.53
CA GLU A 13 -20.79 82.74 -36.15
C GLU A 13 -21.23 84.22 -36.33
N TRP A 14 -20.87 85.10 -35.41
CA TRP A 14 -21.24 86.53 -35.47
C TRP A 14 -20.64 87.28 -36.67
N TYR A 15 -19.58 86.73 -37.26
CA TYR A 15 -18.94 87.31 -38.44
C TYR A 15 -19.33 86.58 -39.73
N GLU A 16 -20.20 85.56 -39.72
CA GLU A 16 -20.56 84.78 -40.92
C GLU A 16 -21.15 85.66 -42.03
N ASP A 17 -22.08 86.54 -41.70
CA ASP A 17 -22.76 87.44 -42.64
C ASP A 17 -21.88 88.62 -43.10
N PHE A 18 -20.74 88.84 -42.47
CA PHE A 18 -19.84 89.96 -42.78
C PHE A 18 -18.67 89.53 -43.69
N PRO A 19 -18.19 90.41 -44.60
CA PRO A 19 -17.06 90.12 -45.49
C PRO A 19 -15.69 90.20 -44.79
N HIS A 20 -15.66 90.50 -43.49
CA HIS A 20 -14.46 90.66 -42.69
C HIS A 20 -14.60 89.93 -41.35
N VAL A 21 -13.48 89.55 -40.76
CA VAL A 21 -13.42 88.90 -39.46
C VAL A 21 -12.62 89.80 -38.52
N GLY A 22 -13.34 90.71 -37.86
CA GLY A 22 -12.73 91.63 -36.91
C GLY A 22 -11.87 92.75 -37.51
N TYR A 23 -11.12 93.40 -36.62
CA TYR A 23 -10.26 94.54 -36.91
C TYR A 23 -8.83 94.29 -36.41
N ASP A 24 -7.83 94.90 -37.06
CA ASP A 24 -6.46 94.93 -36.55
C ASP A 24 -6.34 95.92 -35.36
N LEU A 25 -5.17 95.94 -34.72
CA LEU A 25 -4.87 96.85 -33.60
C LEU A 25 -5.00 98.34 -33.98
N GLN A 26 -4.88 98.67 -35.26
CA GLN A 26 -5.01 100.01 -35.85
C GLN A 26 -6.43 100.30 -36.37
N GLY A 27 -7.40 99.40 -36.16
CA GLY A 27 -8.80 99.58 -36.55
C GLY A 27 -9.11 99.31 -38.02
N ARG A 28 -8.22 98.64 -38.78
CA ARG A 28 -8.49 98.24 -40.17
C ARG A 28 -9.23 96.90 -40.23
N ARG A 29 -10.18 96.77 -41.17
CA ARG A 29 -10.96 95.53 -41.36
C ARG A 29 -10.07 94.41 -41.90
N ILE A 30 -10.16 93.23 -41.28
CA ILE A 30 -9.46 92.02 -41.74
C ILE A 30 -10.40 91.25 -42.65
N TYR A 31 -10.21 91.34 -43.97
CA TYR A 31 -11.10 90.68 -44.93
C TYR A 31 -10.97 89.15 -44.90
N LYS A 32 -12.09 88.46 -45.08
CA LYS A 32 -12.09 87.01 -45.32
C LYS A 32 -11.35 86.72 -46.62
N PRO A 33 -10.60 85.62 -46.72
CA PRO A 33 -10.05 85.17 -48.00
C PRO A 33 -11.21 84.93 -48.98
N ILE A 34 -11.04 85.37 -50.22
CA ILE A 34 -12.07 85.30 -51.27
C ILE A 34 -12.34 83.81 -51.56
N ARG A 35 -13.50 83.33 -51.08
CA ARG A 35 -13.97 81.95 -51.32
C ARG A 35 -14.88 81.93 -52.56
N ASN A 36 -14.27 82.07 -53.74
CA ASN A 36 -14.95 81.79 -55.02
C ASN A 36 -14.66 80.35 -55.48
N LYS A 37 -14.70 79.38 -54.56
CA LYS A 37 -14.45 77.96 -54.86
C LYS A 37 -15.76 77.20 -54.76
N ASP A 38 -16.18 76.60 -55.87
CA ASP A 38 -17.39 75.78 -55.94
C ASP A 38 -17.22 74.49 -55.12
N GLU A 39 -18.33 73.80 -54.82
CA GLU A 39 -18.28 72.51 -54.11
C GLU A 39 -17.44 71.47 -54.88
N LEU A 40 -17.40 71.56 -56.22
CA LEU A 40 -16.52 70.76 -57.05
C LEU A 40 -15.04 71.07 -56.81
N ASP A 41 -14.65 72.34 -56.68
CA ASP A 41 -13.25 72.72 -56.47
C ASP A 41 -12.74 72.24 -55.11
N LYS A 42 -13.58 72.29 -54.07
CA LYS A 42 -13.26 71.72 -52.76
C LYS A 42 -13.10 70.20 -52.82
N PHE A 43 -13.90 69.53 -53.64
CA PHE A 43 -13.80 68.09 -53.84
C PHE A 43 -12.52 67.72 -54.61
N LEU A 44 -12.17 68.48 -55.65
CA LEU A 44 -10.92 68.29 -56.40
C LEU A 44 -9.69 68.56 -55.53
N GLU A 45 -9.68 69.62 -54.71
CA GLU A 45 -8.60 69.88 -53.75
C GLU A 45 -8.43 68.74 -52.74
N LYS A 46 -9.50 68.02 -52.39
CA LYS A 46 -9.44 66.87 -51.49
C LYS A 46 -8.87 65.61 -52.15
N MET A 47 -9.09 65.44 -53.46
CA MET A 47 -8.67 64.24 -54.20
C MET A 47 -7.29 64.38 -54.86
N GLU A 48 -6.96 65.57 -55.39
CA GLU A 48 -5.77 65.77 -56.24
C GLU A 48 -4.59 66.43 -55.52
N ASN A 49 -4.80 67.16 -54.42
CA ASN A 49 -3.71 67.86 -53.72
C ASN A 49 -2.98 66.93 -52.74
N PRO A 50 -1.68 66.60 -52.96
CA PRO A 50 -0.92 65.74 -52.06
C PRO A 50 -0.71 66.32 -50.66
N ASP A 51 -0.86 67.64 -50.49
CA ASP A 51 -0.68 68.34 -49.21
C ASP A 51 -1.99 68.55 -48.44
N TYR A 52 -3.14 68.12 -48.96
CA TYR A 52 -4.44 68.41 -48.35
C TYR A 52 -4.54 67.88 -46.90
N TRP A 53 -3.95 66.73 -46.61
CA TRP A 53 -3.91 66.17 -45.25
C TRP A 53 -3.01 66.97 -44.28
N ARG A 54 -2.15 67.85 -44.79
CA ARG A 54 -1.30 68.77 -43.99
C ARG A 54 -1.89 70.17 -43.87
N THR A 55 -2.95 70.49 -44.62
CA THR A 55 -3.63 71.78 -44.51
C THR A 55 -4.59 71.79 -43.32
N VAL A 56 -4.49 72.84 -42.50
CA VAL A 56 -5.40 73.09 -41.37
C VAL A 56 -6.06 74.45 -41.57
N GLN A 57 -7.38 74.49 -41.38
CA GLN A 57 -8.12 75.76 -41.41
C GLN A 57 -7.90 76.54 -40.12
N ASP A 58 -7.38 77.76 -40.27
CA ASP A 58 -7.34 78.70 -39.16
C ASP A 58 -8.75 79.20 -38.86
N LYS A 59 -9.22 78.94 -37.64
CA LYS A 59 -10.56 79.33 -37.19
C LYS A 59 -10.72 80.86 -37.16
N MET A 60 -9.64 81.61 -36.96
CA MET A 60 -9.68 83.07 -36.75
C MET A 60 -9.64 83.87 -38.04
N THR A 61 -8.97 83.38 -39.08
CA THR A 61 -8.84 84.09 -40.36
C THR A 61 -9.62 83.40 -41.50
N GLY A 62 -10.01 82.13 -41.31
CA GLY A 62 -10.69 81.33 -42.33
C GLY A 62 -9.79 80.92 -43.50
N ALA A 63 -8.47 81.13 -43.38
CA ALA A 63 -7.48 80.75 -44.38
C ALA A 63 -6.97 79.31 -44.14
N ASP A 64 -6.63 78.61 -45.22
CA ASP A 64 -6.03 77.28 -45.17
C ASP A 64 -4.50 77.41 -44.97
N ILE A 65 -3.98 76.97 -43.83
CA ILE A 65 -2.54 77.01 -43.50
C ILE A 65 -1.94 75.63 -43.75
N LYS A 66 -0.90 75.57 -44.58
CA LYS A 66 -0.08 74.35 -44.76
C LYS A 66 0.89 74.19 -43.58
N LEU A 67 0.84 73.05 -42.90
CA LEU A 67 1.82 72.72 -41.86
C LEU A 67 3.20 72.45 -42.48
N THR A 68 4.26 72.93 -41.81
CA THR A 68 5.64 72.62 -42.19
C THR A 68 6.02 71.18 -41.81
N ASP A 69 7.04 70.62 -42.45
CA ASP A 69 7.51 69.26 -42.15
C ASP A 69 7.95 69.09 -40.68
N GLU A 70 8.54 70.12 -40.08
CA GLU A 70 8.93 70.13 -38.66
C GLU A 70 7.70 70.04 -37.73
N GLN A 71 6.61 70.75 -38.07
CA GLN A 71 5.37 70.72 -37.32
C GLN A 71 4.68 69.36 -37.44
N VAL A 72 4.68 68.76 -38.63
CA VAL A 72 4.16 67.40 -38.84
C VAL A 72 4.99 66.38 -38.07
N ALA A 73 6.33 66.48 -38.11
CA ALA A 73 7.22 65.62 -37.35
C ALA A 73 7.04 65.76 -35.84
N LEU A 74 6.78 66.98 -35.35
CA LEU A 74 6.43 67.23 -33.94
C LEU A 74 5.12 66.54 -33.55
N VAL A 75 4.07 66.69 -34.36
CA VAL A 75 2.77 66.02 -34.10
C VAL A 75 2.93 64.50 -34.07
N GLN A 76 3.69 63.92 -35.00
CA GLN A 76 3.95 62.47 -35.02
C GLN A 76 4.74 62.01 -33.79
N ARG A 77 5.74 62.78 -33.34
CA ARG A 77 6.51 62.46 -32.12
C ARG A 77 5.61 62.49 -30.89
N LEU A 78 4.78 63.52 -30.75
CA LEU A 78 3.81 63.64 -29.66
C LEU A 78 2.78 62.50 -29.68
N GLN A 79 2.25 62.12 -30.85
CA GLN A 79 1.30 61.01 -30.98
C GLN A 79 1.92 59.66 -30.57
N LYS A 80 3.23 59.47 -30.81
CA LYS A 80 3.99 58.29 -30.39
C LYS A 80 4.44 58.33 -28.92
N GLY A 81 4.09 59.37 -28.17
CA GLY A 81 4.52 59.56 -26.78
C GLY A 81 6.00 59.93 -26.62
N GLN A 82 6.65 60.40 -27.70
CA GLN A 82 8.03 60.87 -27.66
C GLN A 82 8.11 62.35 -27.27
N PHE A 83 9.28 62.78 -26.81
CA PHE A 83 9.52 64.18 -26.45
C PHE A 83 9.43 65.11 -27.67
N GLY A 84 8.85 66.29 -27.45
CA GLY A 84 8.62 67.28 -28.50
C GLY A 84 9.90 67.97 -28.99
N ASP A 85 10.93 68.07 -28.16
CA ASP A 85 12.26 68.47 -28.59
C ASP A 85 13.05 67.25 -29.07
N ALA A 86 13.65 67.34 -30.25
CA ALA A 86 14.44 66.26 -30.83
C ALA A 86 15.80 66.11 -30.14
N ARG A 87 16.25 67.13 -29.41
CA ARG A 87 17.55 67.15 -28.71
C ARG A 87 17.45 66.78 -27.23
N PHE A 88 16.26 66.50 -26.72
CA PHE A 88 16.06 66.17 -25.32
C PHE A 88 16.60 64.75 -25.03
N ASP A 89 17.53 64.66 -24.07
CA ASP A 89 18.03 63.38 -23.56
C ASP A 89 17.18 62.95 -22.34
N PRO A 90 16.41 61.86 -22.42
CA PRO A 90 15.58 61.39 -21.31
C PRO A 90 16.39 60.80 -20.14
N TYR A 91 17.67 60.53 -20.34
CA TYR A 91 18.51 59.78 -19.42
C TYR A 91 19.74 60.57 -18.97
N GLU A 92 19.60 61.89 -18.79
CA GLU A 92 20.65 62.70 -18.19
C GLU A 92 21.01 62.17 -16.78
N PRO A 93 22.31 62.03 -16.45
CA PRO A 93 22.73 61.58 -15.14
C PRO A 93 22.30 62.60 -14.08
N ALA A 94 21.71 62.12 -12.98
CA ALA A 94 21.33 62.95 -11.86
C ALA A 94 22.58 63.54 -11.18
N VAL A 95 22.86 64.81 -11.46
CA VAL A 95 23.96 65.55 -10.82
C VAL A 95 23.53 65.96 -9.42
N ASP A 96 24.22 65.44 -8.41
CA ASP A 96 23.95 65.79 -7.02
C ASP A 96 24.57 67.14 -6.65
N PHE A 97 23.84 68.21 -6.95
CA PHE A 97 24.29 69.58 -6.72
C PHE A 97 24.30 69.99 -5.23
N PHE A 98 23.66 69.22 -4.35
CA PHE A 98 23.44 69.61 -2.96
C PHE A 98 24.14 68.70 -1.96
N SER A 99 24.14 67.38 -2.14
CA SER A 99 24.65 66.45 -1.12
C SER A 99 26.18 66.34 -1.09
N HIS A 100 26.89 66.99 -2.02
CA HIS A 100 28.36 66.99 -2.07
C HIS A 100 29.00 67.56 -0.80
N GLU A 101 28.31 68.46 -0.08
CA GLU A 101 28.75 69.00 1.21
C GLU A 101 28.11 68.24 2.38
N VAL A 102 28.94 67.65 3.25
CA VAL A 102 28.47 66.91 4.43
C VAL A 102 28.09 67.87 5.57
N MET A 103 26.87 67.76 6.08
CA MET A 103 26.41 68.55 7.23
C MET A 103 27.08 68.08 8.54
N ILE A 104 27.86 68.96 9.18
CA ILE A 104 28.54 68.69 10.46
C ILE A 104 27.57 68.73 11.66
N HIS A 105 26.55 69.58 11.59
CA HIS A 105 25.57 69.79 12.64
C HIS A 105 24.19 69.24 12.25
N PRO A 106 23.38 68.80 13.22
CA PRO A 106 21.99 68.45 12.94
C PRO A 106 21.22 69.71 12.50
N VAL A 107 20.22 69.51 11.63
CA VAL A 107 19.36 70.58 11.12
C VAL A 107 18.65 71.35 12.25
N THR A 108 18.42 70.70 13.40
CA THR A 108 17.78 71.33 14.57
C THR A 108 18.56 71.08 15.85
N ASN A 109 18.65 72.12 16.68
CA ASN A 109 19.21 72.05 18.04
C ASN A 109 18.10 71.89 19.10
N ARG A 110 17.20 70.91 18.91
CA ARG A 110 16.17 70.61 19.91
C ARG A 110 16.82 69.82 21.06
N PRO A 111 16.65 70.25 22.33
CA PRO A 111 17.18 69.50 23.46
C PRO A 111 16.51 68.12 23.53
N ALA A 112 17.27 67.12 23.96
CA ALA A 112 16.74 65.77 24.12
C ALA A 112 15.76 65.69 25.29
N ASP A 113 14.67 64.93 25.12
CA ASP A 113 13.70 64.69 26.18
C ASP A 113 14.29 63.83 27.31
N LYS A 114 13.85 64.05 28.54
CA LYS A 114 14.26 63.23 29.71
C LYS A 114 13.97 61.73 29.54
N ARG A 115 12.90 61.38 28.82
CA ARG A 115 12.51 59.97 28.54
C ARG A 115 13.55 59.20 27.72
N SER A 116 14.46 59.90 27.04
CA SER A 116 15.54 59.27 26.29
C SER A 116 16.66 58.74 27.20
N PHE A 117 16.73 59.25 28.44
CA PHE A 117 17.78 58.90 29.40
C PHE A 117 17.27 58.12 30.62
N ILE A 118 15.98 58.22 30.92
CA ILE A 118 15.35 57.55 32.07
C ILE A 118 14.68 56.25 31.59
N PRO A 119 14.65 55.18 32.41
CA PRO A 119 13.88 53.98 32.11
C PRO A 119 12.44 54.28 31.70
N SER A 120 11.92 53.52 30.73
CA SER A 120 10.68 53.89 30.07
C SER A 120 9.46 53.69 30.99
N LEU A 121 8.62 54.74 31.10
CA LEU A 121 7.41 54.69 31.91
C LEU A 121 6.35 53.74 31.31
N ILE A 122 6.34 53.60 29.99
CA ILE A 122 5.45 52.68 29.27
C ILE A 122 5.78 51.23 29.62
N GLU A 123 7.06 50.88 29.70
CA GLU A 123 7.49 49.55 30.13
C GLU A 123 7.14 49.30 31.60
N LYS A 124 7.31 50.29 32.47
CA LYS A 124 6.87 50.20 33.87
C LYS A 124 5.37 49.88 33.98
N GLU A 125 4.53 50.53 33.16
CA GLU A 125 3.09 50.25 33.13
C GLU A 125 2.77 48.85 32.59
N LYS A 126 3.49 48.38 31.57
CA LYS A 126 3.34 47.01 31.07
C LYS A 126 3.75 45.98 32.11
N VAL A 127 4.87 46.20 32.80
CA VAL A 127 5.35 45.34 33.88
C VAL A 127 4.34 45.31 35.03
N SER A 128 3.76 46.44 35.43
CA SER A 128 2.76 46.46 36.50
C SER A 128 1.49 45.69 36.14
N LYS A 129 1.02 45.78 34.89
CA LYS A 129 -0.09 44.96 34.36
C LYS A 129 0.24 43.47 34.38
N LEU A 130 1.46 43.08 33.98
CA LEU A 130 1.91 41.69 34.03
C LEU A 130 2.02 41.17 35.47
N VAL A 131 2.57 41.97 36.39
CA VAL A 131 2.64 41.62 37.81
C VAL A 131 1.24 41.44 38.41
N HIS A 132 0.29 42.31 38.06
CA HIS A 132 -1.11 42.15 38.48
C HIS A 132 -1.72 40.85 37.92
N ALA A 133 -1.51 40.55 36.64
CA ALA A 133 -1.97 39.31 36.02
C ALA A 133 -1.32 38.05 36.63
N ILE A 134 -0.06 38.12 37.05
CA ILE A 134 0.63 37.05 37.78
C ILE A 134 0.03 36.89 39.18
N LYS A 135 -0.24 38.00 39.90
CA LYS A 135 -0.85 37.98 41.24
C LYS A 135 -2.27 37.41 41.23
N MET A 136 -3.05 37.70 40.19
CA MET A 136 -4.39 37.13 39.98
C MET A 136 -4.35 35.69 39.45
N GLY A 137 -3.17 35.16 39.11
CA GLY A 137 -2.99 33.79 38.61
C GLY A 137 -3.36 33.58 37.14
N TRP A 138 -3.67 34.65 36.38
CA TRP A 138 -3.96 34.58 34.95
C TRP A 138 -2.72 34.24 34.12
N ILE A 139 -1.55 34.71 34.57
CA ILE A 139 -0.26 34.39 33.97
C ILE A 139 0.54 33.61 35.00
N LYS A 140 0.92 32.37 34.66
CA LYS A 140 1.86 31.61 35.48
C LYS A 140 3.29 31.98 35.05
N PRO A 141 4.18 32.29 35.99
CA PRO A 141 5.59 32.49 35.66
C PRO A 141 6.14 31.20 35.06
N ARG A 142 7.10 31.34 34.13
CA ARG A 142 7.72 30.20 33.47
C ARG A 142 8.46 29.37 34.52
N LYS A 143 7.89 28.23 34.90
CA LYS A 143 8.58 27.26 35.75
C LYS A 143 9.75 26.65 34.96
N PRO A 144 10.89 26.34 35.59
CA PRO A 144 11.89 25.48 34.97
C PRO A 144 11.20 24.18 34.55
N LYS A 145 11.51 23.66 33.36
CA LYS A 145 10.97 22.36 32.93
C LYS A 145 11.47 21.31 33.93
N GLU A 146 10.56 20.55 34.51
CA GLU A 146 10.95 19.35 35.26
C GLU A 146 11.47 18.32 34.22
N ASP A 147 12.57 17.65 34.54
CA ASP A 147 13.14 16.58 33.72
C ASP A 147 12.26 15.33 33.85
N THR A 148 11.07 15.37 33.26
CA THR A 148 10.25 14.17 33.10
C THR A 148 10.94 13.28 32.06
N PRO A 149 11.27 12.01 32.38
CA PRO A 149 11.86 11.12 31.41
C PRO A 149 10.91 10.94 30.22
N THR A 150 11.42 11.05 29.00
CA THR A 150 10.65 10.93 27.75
C THR A 150 10.02 9.54 27.60
N TYR A 151 10.56 8.54 28.29
CA TYR A 151 10.13 7.16 28.28
C TYR A 151 9.86 6.71 29.72
N TYR A 152 8.76 6.00 29.92
CA TYR A 152 8.42 5.33 31.18
C TYR A 152 8.16 3.85 30.90
N ASP A 153 8.53 3.01 31.86
CA ASP A 153 8.30 1.58 31.77
C ASP A 153 6.82 1.28 32.08
N LEU A 154 6.09 0.85 31.06
CA LEU A 154 4.67 0.46 31.16
C LEU A 154 4.47 -0.81 32.01
N TRP A 155 5.52 -1.62 32.16
CA TRP A 155 5.44 -2.95 32.79
C TRP A 155 6.10 -3.00 34.17
N ALA A 156 6.62 -1.87 34.68
CA ALA A 156 7.31 -1.81 35.97
C ALA A 156 6.46 -2.31 37.16
N HIS A 157 5.14 -2.30 37.02
CA HIS A 157 4.19 -2.71 38.04
C HIS A 157 3.22 -3.82 37.58
N GLU A 158 3.43 -4.45 36.41
CA GLU A 158 2.59 -5.58 36.01
C GLU A 158 3.04 -6.87 36.67
N ASP A 159 2.17 -7.47 37.48
CA ASP A 159 2.37 -8.83 37.98
C ASP A 159 2.42 -9.81 36.80
N PRO A 160 3.43 -10.70 36.71
CA PRO A 160 3.57 -11.66 35.60
C PRO A 160 2.35 -12.55 35.37
N ASN A 161 1.53 -12.73 36.41
CA ASN A 161 0.33 -13.57 36.38
C ASN A 161 -0.97 -12.80 36.01
N SER A 162 -0.93 -11.47 35.93
CA SER A 162 -2.11 -10.62 35.64
C SER A 162 -2.63 -10.81 34.21
N ILE A 163 -1.76 -11.13 33.26
CA ILE A 163 -2.07 -11.33 31.84
C ILE A 163 -2.98 -12.57 31.62
N LEU A 164 -2.87 -13.59 32.48
CA LEU A 164 -3.71 -14.79 32.41
C LEU A 164 -5.16 -14.55 32.87
N GLY A 165 -5.43 -13.43 33.55
CA GLY A 165 -6.76 -13.11 34.10
C GLY A 165 -7.73 -12.48 33.10
N ARG A 166 -7.25 -11.83 32.02
CA ARG A 166 -8.10 -10.97 31.17
C ARG A 166 -8.97 -11.74 30.17
N HIS A 167 -8.63 -12.98 29.81
CA HIS A 167 -9.44 -13.79 28.90
C HIS A 167 -9.47 -15.27 29.32
N LYS A 168 -10.56 -15.68 29.99
CA LYS A 168 -10.80 -17.07 30.45
C LYS A 168 -10.69 -18.14 29.35
N MET A 169 -10.77 -17.78 28.07
CA MET A 169 -10.82 -18.71 26.92
C MET A 169 -9.91 -18.28 25.76
N HIS A 170 -8.82 -17.54 26.00
CA HIS A 170 -7.87 -17.21 24.93
C HIS A 170 -7.01 -18.43 24.56
N VAL A 171 -7.11 -18.91 23.32
CA VAL A 171 -6.20 -19.93 22.79
C VAL A 171 -4.93 -19.22 22.28
N PRO A 172 -3.76 -19.47 22.91
CA PRO A 172 -2.53 -18.83 22.49
C PRO A 172 -2.19 -19.22 21.06
N ALA A 173 -1.56 -18.30 20.33
CA ALA A 173 -1.03 -18.61 19.01
C ALA A 173 0.02 -19.75 19.12
N PRO A 174 0.04 -20.69 18.15
CA PRO A 174 1.08 -21.70 18.08
C PRO A 174 2.45 -21.05 18.05
N LYS A 175 3.40 -21.55 18.85
CA LYS A 175 4.79 -21.07 18.83
C LYS A 175 5.50 -21.66 17.61
N MET A 176 6.43 -20.90 17.04
CA MET A 176 7.33 -21.45 16.02
C MET A 176 8.18 -22.57 16.65
N ARG A 177 8.51 -23.58 15.85
CA ARG A 177 9.45 -24.60 16.29
C ARG A 177 10.81 -23.95 16.51
N LEU A 178 11.56 -24.49 17.45
CA LEU A 178 12.95 -24.08 17.64
C LEU A 178 13.76 -24.56 16.41
N PRO A 179 14.76 -23.78 15.97
CA PRO A 179 15.64 -24.19 14.88
C PRO A 179 16.26 -25.56 15.14
N GLY A 180 16.20 -26.44 14.15
CA GLY A 180 16.76 -27.79 14.19
C GLY A 180 18.12 -27.90 13.50
N HIS A 181 18.70 -29.10 13.48
CA HIS A 181 19.95 -29.37 12.77
C HIS A 181 19.83 -29.18 11.25
N GLU A 182 18.63 -29.38 10.69
CA GLU A 182 18.31 -29.20 9.27
C GLU A 182 18.45 -27.74 8.78
N GLU A 183 18.23 -26.76 9.67
CA GLU A 183 18.35 -25.32 9.38
C GLU A 183 19.78 -24.80 9.54
N SER A 184 20.68 -25.62 10.08
CA SER A 184 22.10 -25.26 10.21
C SER A 184 22.72 -25.04 8.84
N TYR A 185 23.64 -24.08 8.72
CA TYR A 185 24.42 -23.90 7.50
C TYR A 185 25.39 -25.08 7.25
N ASN A 186 25.73 -25.85 8.28
CA ASN A 186 26.59 -27.02 8.20
C ASN A 186 25.90 -28.20 8.91
N PRO A 187 24.85 -28.76 8.30
CA PRO A 187 24.12 -29.89 8.86
C PRO A 187 24.94 -31.18 8.69
N PRO A 188 24.66 -32.22 9.51
CA PRO A 188 25.21 -33.55 9.29
C PRO A 188 24.82 -34.10 7.91
N PRO A 189 25.62 -35.00 7.32
CA PRO A 189 25.35 -35.53 5.97
C PRO A 189 24.01 -36.27 5.86
N GLU A 190 23.49 -36.83 6.96
CA GLU A 190 22.18 -37.50 7.01
C GLU A 190 21.00 -36.58 6.67
N TYR A 191 21.16 -35.27 6.88
CA TYR A 191 20.12 -34.28 6.59
C TYR A 191 20.22 -33.72 5.17
N LEU A 192 21.30 -34.04 4.43
CA LEU A 192 21.45 -33.60 3.05
C LEU A 192 20.64 -34.53 2.14
N PRO A 193 19.62 -34.01 1.42
CA PRO A 193 18.77 -34.85 0.62
C PRO A 193 19.52 -35.43 -0.58
N SER A 194 19.12 -36.63 -0.97
CA SER A 194 19.58 -37.26 -2.21
C SER A 194 19.10 -36.47 -3.44
N GLU A 195 19.69 -36.72 -4.60
CA GLU A 195 19.26 -36.03 -5.83
C GLU A 195 17.82 -36.37 -6.23
N GLU A 196 17.41 -37.62 -6.01
CA GLU A 196 16.04 -38.09 -6.22
C GLU A 196 15.05 -37.40 -5.28
N GLU A 197 15.41 -37.25 -3.99
CA GLU A 197 14.59 -36.56 -3.00
C GLU A 197 14.46 -35.06 -3.30
N LYS A 198 15.52 -34.42 -3.79
CA LYS A 198 15.46 -33.01 -4.22
C LYS A 198 14.49 -32.83 -5.38
N LEU A 199 14.55 -33.71 -6.38
CA LEU A 199 13.65 -33.67 -7.52
C LEU A 199 12.20 -33.91 -7.08
N ALA A 200 11.96 -34.88 -6.20
CA ALA A 200 10.65 -35.12 -5.62
C ALA A 200 10.13 -33.91 -4.83
N TRP A 201 11.00 -33.23 -4.07
CA TRP A 201 10.64 -32.01 -3.34
C TRP A 201 10.29 -30.85 -4.28
N GLU A 202 10.98 -30.71 -5.41
CA GLU A 202 10.66 -29.69 -6.42
C GLU A 202 9.31 -29.95 -7.10
N GLN A 203 8.96 -31.23 -7.32
CA GLN A 203 7.68 -31.64 -7.90
C GLN A 203 6.50 -31.49 -6.93
N GLN A 204 6.72 -31.60 -5.62
CA GLN A 204 5.67 -31.42 -4.62
C GLN A 204 5.17 -29.97 -4.56
N GLU A 205 3.86 -29.80 -4.35
CA GLU A 205 3.27 -28.48 -4.13
C GLU A 205 3.78 -27.84 -2.82
N PRO A 206 3.99 -26.51 -2.78
CA PRO A 206 4.54 -25.82 -1.60
C PRO A 206 3.81 -26.10 -0.27
N ALA A 207 2.48 -26.27 -0.30
CA ALA A 207 1.66 -26.46 0.90
C ALA A 207 1.78 -27.87 1.51
N GLU A 208 2.18 -28.87 0.72
CA GLU A 208 2.30 -30.26 1.18
C GLU A 208 3.71 -30.60 1.66
N ARG A 209 4.68 -29.72 1.41
CA ARG A 209 6.08 -29.95 1.76
C ARG A 209 6.25 -30.00 3.27
N ARG A 210 7.01 -31.00 3.73
CA ARG A 210 7.39 -31.13 5.14
C ARG A 210 8.29 -29.97 5.61
N LEU A 211 9.21 -29.55 4.74
CA LEU A 211 10.13 -28.45 4.95
C LEU A 211 9.97 -27.44 3.83
N ASN A 212 9.93 -26.16 4.19
CA ASN A 212 9.79 -25.05 3.25
C ASN A 212 11.07 -24.77 2.45
N PHE A 213 12.19 -25.35 2.88
CA PHE A 213 13.51 -25.23 2.27
C PHE A 213 14.17 -26.60 2.12
N VAL A 214 15.21 -26.65 1.28
CA VAL A 214 16.06 -27.83 1.10
C VAL A 214 17.32 -27.61 1.94
N PRO A 215 17.65 -28.49 2.90
CA PRO A 215 18.88 -28.41 3.67
C PRO A 215 20.11 -28.40 2.76
N ARG A 216 21.05 -27.49 3.03
CA ARG A 216 22.29 -27.34 2.28
C ARG A 216 23.45 -27.22 3.24
N ARG A 217 24.58 -27.78 2.86
CA ARG A 217 25.83 -27.67 3.60
C ARG A 217 26.74 -26.65 2.94
N PHE A 218 27.23 -25.72 3.74
CA PHE A 218 28.23 -24.74 3.38
C PHE A 218 29.48 -24.95 4.23
N ALA A 219 30.65 -24.89 3.61
CA ALA A 219 31.92 -25.12 4.31
C ALA A 219 32.23 -24.02 5.34
N CYS A 220 31.79 -22.78 5.08
CA CYS A 220 32.03 -21.63 5.95
C CYS A 220 30.82 -20.68 5.98
N LEU A 221 30.68 -19.92 7.08
CA LEU A 221 29.58 -18.97 7.26
C LEU A 221 29.54 -17.87 6.19
N ARG A 222 30.71 -17.48 5.67
CA ARG A 222 30.82 -16.46 4.60
C ARG A 222 30.24 -16.91 3.27
N ALA A 223 30.16 -18.22 3.02
CA ALA A 223 29.59 -18.78 1.79
C ALA A 223 28.07 -18.96 1.88
N VAL A 224 27.46 -18.69 3.04
CA VAL A 224 26.00 -18.83 3.22
C VAL A 224 25.30 -17.71 2.45
N PRO A 225 24.48 -18.05 1.44
CA PRO A 225 23.76 -17.06 0.66
C PRO A 225 22.62 -16.45 1.46
N ALA A 226 22.14 -15.28 1.02
CA ALA A 226 20.90 -14.73 1.53
C ALA A 226 19.72 -15.68 1.20
N TYR A 227 18.90 -15.98 2.21
CA TYR A 227 17.75 -16.87 2.03
C TYR A 227 16.59 -16.14 1.34
N GLY A 228 16.36 -16.43 0.06
CA GLY A 228 15.40 -15.69 -0.77
C GLY A 228 13.94 -15.78 -0.31
N ARG A 229 13.54 -16.86 0.36
CA ARG A 229 12.16 -17.04 0.86
C ARG A 229 11.92 -16.47 2.26
N PHE A 230 12.91 -15.85 2.89
CA PHE A 230 12.80 -15.35 4.27
C PHE A 230 11.59 -14.42 4.48
N ILE A 231 11.41 -13.44 3.59
CA ILE A 231 10.32 -12.47 3.69
C ILE A 231 8.97 -13.17 3.49
N HIS A 232 8.91 -14.11 2.56
CA HIS A 232 7.71 -14.87 2.26
C HIS A 232 7.25 -15.69 3.47
N GLU A 233 8.15 -16.44 4.10
CA GLU A 233 7.83 -17.25 5.29
C GLU A 233 7.38 -16.38 6.48
N ARG A 234 8.01 -15.21 6.67
CA ARG A 234 7.59 -14.26 7.73
C ARG A 234 6.21 -13.67 7.45
N PHE A 235 5.92 -13.38 6.20
CA PHE A 235 4.61 -12.89 5.77
C PHE A 235 3.52 -13.96 5.93
N GLU A 236 3.75 -15.18 5.46
CA GLU A 236 2.85 -16.32 5.66
C GLU A 236 2.59 -16.57 7.14
N ARG A 237 3.63 -16.49 7.97
CA ARG A 237 3.47 -16.60 9.42
C ARG A 237 2.57 -15.53 10.02
N CYS A 238 2.64 -14.29 9.53
CA CYS A 238 1.73 -13.21 9.94
C CYS A 238 0.29 -13.50 9.51
N LEU A 239 0.09 -14.05 8.32
CA LEU A 239 -1.22 -14.50 7.85
C LEU A 239 -1.76 -15.64 8.73
N ASP A 240 -0.94 -16.63 9.07
CA ASP A 240 -1.34 -17.73 9.97
C ASP A 240 -1.77 -17.23 11.35
N LEU A 241 -1.12 -16.19 11.87
CA LEU A 241 -1.49 -15.59 13.15
C LEU A 241 -2.85 -14.90 13.12
N TYR A 242 -3.17 -14.27 12.00
CA TYR A 242 -4.34 -13.41 11.85
C TYR A 242 -5.57 -14.16 11.29
N LEU A 243 -5.40 -14.92 10.21
CA LEU A 243 -6.48 -15.53 9.42
C LEU A 243 -6.83 -16.94 9.88
N CYS A 244 -5.84 -17.75 10.29
CA CYS A 244 -6.11 -19.16 10.57
C CYS A 244 -6.86 -19.35 11.91
N PRO A 245 -7.95 -20.14 11.93
CA PRO A 245 -8.68 -20.43 13.15
C PRO A 245 -7.83 -21.26 14.11
N ARG A 246 -7.90 -20.93 15.40
CA ARG A 246 -7.11 -21.59 16.46
C ARG A 246 -7.97 -22.56 17.24
N GLN A 247 -7.52 -23.80 17.39
CA GLN A 247 -8.20 -24.83 18.15
C GLN A 247 -7.25 -25.53 19.12
N ARG A 248 -7.68 -25.73 20.37
CA ARG A 248 -6.96 -26.56 21.34
C ARG A 248 -7.21 -28.04 20.99
N LYS A 249 -6.19 -28.71 20.44
CA LYS A 249 -6.21 -30.17 20.21
C LYS A 249 -5.44 -30.88 21.32
N MET A 250 -6.04 -31.93 21.88
CA MET A 250 -5.34 -32.84 22.79
C MET A 250 -4.59 -33.86 21.95
N ARG A 251 -3.26 -33.82 21.98
CA ARG A 251 -2.44 -34.88 21.37
C ARG A 251 -2.32 -36.03 22.36
N VAL A 252 -2.65 -37.23 21.91
CA VAL A 252 -2.52 -38.45 22.67
C VAL A 252 -1.08 -38.93 22.52
N ASN A 253 -0.26 -38.72 23.56
CA ASN A 253 1.10 -39.26 23.65
C ASN A 253 1.00 -40.58 24.42
N VAL A 254 0.53 -41.62 23.76
CA VAL A 254 0.39 -42.98 24.32
C VAL A 254 1.30 -43.90 23.53
N ASP A 255 2.06 -44.74 24.25
CA ASP A 255 2.88 -45.74 23.61
C ASP A 255 1.98 -46.76 22.90
N PRO A 256 2.33 -47.19 21.68
CA PRO A 256 1.47 -48.07 20.90
C PRO A 256 1.18 -49.41 21.61
N GLU A 257 2.10 -49.86 22.48
CA GLU A 257 1.94 -51.06 23.29
C GLU A 257 0.82 -50.96 24.34
N ASP A 258 0.57 -49.76 24.88
CA ASP A 258 -0.49 -49.53 25.86
C ASP A 258 -1.90 -49.63 25.25
N LEU A 259 -1.99 -49.56 23.92
CA LEU A 259 -3.23 -49.77 23.19
C LEU A 259 -3.63 -51.25 23.12
N ILE A 260 -2.68 -52.16 23.41
CA ILE A 260 -2.91 -53.60 23.36
C ILE A 260 -3.50 -54.05 24.71
N PRO A 261 -4.65 -54.75 24.73
CA PRO A 261 -5.22 -55.26 25.96
C PRO A 261 -4.29 -56.31 26.59
N LYS A 262 -4.27 -56.37 27.92
CA LYS A 262 -3.48 -57.35 28.68
C LYS A 262 -4.13 -58.74 28.58
N LEU A 263 -3.76 -59.49 27.55
CA LEU A 263 -4.19 -60.87 27.34
C LEU A 263 -3.24 -61.87 28.01
N PRO A 264 -3.74 -63.02 28.53
CA PRO A 264 -2.88 -64.10 28.98
C PRO A 264 -2.04 -64.62 27.81
N LYS A 265 -0.81 -65.05 28.08
CA LYS A 265 0.07 -65.58 27.03
C LYS A 265 -0.52 -66.90 26.54
N PRO A 266 -0.56 -67.16 25.21
CA PRO A 266 -1.07 -68.43 24.69
C PRO A 266 -0.41 -69.67 25.31
N ARG A 267 0.86 -69.59 25.70
CA ARG A 267 1.60 -70.67 26.38
C ARG A 267 0.93 -71.15 27.68
N ASP A 268 0.28 -70.26 28.41
CA ASP A 268 -0.34 -70.60 29.70
C ASP A 268 -1.68 -71.34 29.52
N LEU A 269 -2.23 -71.34 28.30
CA LEU A 269 -3.50 -71.98 27.93
C LEU A 269 -3.32 -73.34 27.23
N GLN A 270 -2.15 -73.97 27.38
CA GLN A 270 -1.93 -75.31 26.85
C GLN A 270 -2.73 -76.36 27.63
N PRO A 271 -3.25 -77.42 26.97
CA PRO A 271 -2.95 -77.85 25.60
C PRO A 271 -3.91 -77.31 24.52
N PHE A 272 -3.35 -76.89 23.39
CA PHE A 272 -4.07 -76.61 22.13
C PHE A 272 -3.26 -77.18 20.95
N PRO A 273 -3.91 -77.54 19.83
CA PRO A 273 -3.20 -78.11 18.68
C PRO A 273 -2.26 -77.09 18.04
N THR A 274 -0.96 -77.41 17.94
CA THR A 274 0.08 -76.52 17.39
C THR A 274 0.49 -76.87 15.96
N THR A 275 0.44 -78.15 15.61
CA THR A 275 0.92 -78.67 14.33
C THR A 275 -0.03 -79.72 13.79
N GLN A 276 -0.18 -79.77 12.47
CA GLN A 276 -0.92 -80.85 11.83
C GLN A 276 -0.17 -82.17 12.02
N ALA A 277 -0.77 -83.12 12.74
CA ALA A 277 -0.17 -84.44 12.98
C ALA A 277 -0.43 -85.44 11.84
N LEU A 278 -1.61 -85.37 11.23
CA LEU A 278 -2.07 -86.36 10.25
C LEU A 278 -2.72 -85.71 9.03
N VAL A 279 -2.61 -86.39 7.88
CA VAL A 279 -3.21 -85.99 6.60
C VAL A 279 -4.01 -87.17 6.06
N TYR A 280 -5.33 -87.02 5.98
CA TYR A 280 -6.24 -88.04 5.44
C TYR A 280 -6.28 -87.95 3.90
N ARG A 281 -5.42 -88.72 3.22
CA ARG A 281 -5.34 -88.71 1.75
C ARG A 281 -6.25 -89.78 1.14
N GLY A 282 -7.16 -89.36 0.26
CA GLY A 282 -7.91 -90.31 -0.55
C GLY A 282 -9.09 -89.74 -1.32
N HIS A 283 -9.73 -88.68 -0.84
CA HIS A 283 -10.78 -88.01 -1.61
C HIS A 283 -10.20 -87.37 -2.89
N SER A 284 -10.94 -87.44 -3.99
CA SER A 284 -10.55 -86.84 -5.27
C SER A 284 -11.08 -85.43 -5.47
N SER A 285 -11.93 -84.95 -4.54
CA SER A 285 -12.50 -83.61 -4.55
C SER A 285 -12.55 -83.00 -3.15
N LEU A 286 -13.14 -81.81 -3.02
CA LEU A 286 -13.28 -81.03 -1.79
C LEU A 286 -14.05 -81.83 -0.72
N VAL A 287 -13.47 -81.92 0.48
CA VAL A 287 -14.15 -82.45 1.67
C VAL A 287 -14.99 -81.33 2.29
N ARG A 288 -16.33 -81.51 2.30
CA ARG A 288 -17.28 -80.48 2.76
C ARG A 288 -17.62 -80.57 4.23
N CYS A 289 -17.64 -81.79 4.75
CA CYS A 289 -18.09 -82.07 6.10
C CYS A 289 -17.27 -83.20 6.70
N ILE A 290 -17.07 -83.11 8.01
CA ILE A 290 -16.38 -84.11 8.81
C ILE A 290 -17.17 -84.32 10.09
N SER A 291 -17.27 -85.56 10.55
CA SER A 291 -17.88 -85.88 11.84
C SER A 291 -17.05 -86.93 12.57
N ILE A 292 -16.87 -86.73 13.87
CA ILE A 292 -16.13 -87.65 14.74
C ILE A 292 -17.14 -88.59 15.43
N SER A 293 -16.78 -89.85 15.58
CA SER A 293 -17.54 -90.78 16.41
C SER A 293 -17.43 -90.38 17.89
N PRO A 294 -18.48 -90.59 18.72
CA PRO A 294 -18.40 -90.38 20.16
C PRO A 294 -17.29 -91.18 20.86
N SER A 295 -16.83 -92.28 20.24
CA SER A 295 -15.69 -93.07 20.74
C SER A 295 -14.32 -92.45 20.45
N GLY A 296 -14.24 -91.41 19.61
CA GLY A 296 -13.00 -90.73 19.23
C GLY A 296 -12.06 -91.51 18.31
N GLN A 297 -12.40 -92.75 17.97
CA GLN A 297 -11.55 -93.62 17.12
C GLN A 297 -11.82 -93.44 15.62
N TRP A 298 -13.05 -93.06 15.27
CA TRP A 298 -13.52 -93.03 13.89
C TRP A 298 -13.86 -91.61 13.46
N LEU A 299 -13.43 -91.25 12.27
CA LEU A 299 -13.74 -89.99 11.61
C LEU A 299 -14.42 -90.29 10.27
N VAL A 300 -15.50 -89.58 9.97
CA VAL A 300 -16.18 -89.70 8.70
C VAL A 300 -16.08 -88.39 7.96
N SER A 301 -15.71 -88.45 6.68
CA SER A 301 -15.68 -87.29 5.79
C SER A 301 -16.62 -87.49 4.61
N GLY A 302 -17.30 -86.41 4.22
CA GLY A 302 -18.11 -86.33 3.00
C GLY A 302 -17.47 -85.40 1.99
N SER A 303 -17.43 -85.82 0.73
CA SER A 303 -16.76 -85.10 -0.36
C SER A 303 -17.68 -84.89 -1.56
N ASP A 304 -17.32 -83.89 -2.38
CA ASP A 304 -17.95 -83.61 -3.68
C ASP A 304 -17.69 -84.74 -4.70
N ASP A 305 -16.78 -85.68 -4.41
CA ASP A 305 -16.53 -86.87 -5.24
C ASP A 305 -17.63 -87.94 -5.15
N GLY A 306 -18.70 -87.66 -4.40
CA GLY A 306 -19.80 -88.59 -4.19
C GLY A 306 -19.42 -89.77 -3.31
N SER A 307 -18.41 -89.63 -2.44
CA SER A 307 -18.04 -90.67 -1.48
C SER A 307 -18.07 -90.16 -0.04
N VAL A 308 -18.50 -91.05 0.85
CA VAL A 308 -18.30 -90.94 2.30
C VAL A 308 -17.21 -91.91 2.70
N ARG A 309 -16.18 -91.41 3.40
CA ARG A 309 -15.06 -92.23 3.84
C ARG A 309 -14.96 -92.27 5.35
N PHE A 310 -14.69 -93.46 5.85
CA PHE A 310 -14.42 -93.73 7.25
C PHE A 310 -12.92 -93.87 7.44
N TRP A 311 -12.40 -93.10 8.38
CA TRP A 311 -11.00 -92.99 8.71
C TRP A 311 -10.77 -93.39 10.16
N GLU A 312 -9.64 -94.02 10.40
CA GLU A 312 -9.12 -94.20 11.75
C GLU A 312 -8.34 -92.94 12.17
N VAL A 313 -8.67 -92.39 13.34
CA VAL A 313 -8.12 -91.09 13.81
C VAL A 313 -6.63 -91.15 14.13
N SER A 314 -6.11 -92.30 14.58
CA SER A 314 -4.71 -92.47 15.00
C SER A 314 -3.74 -92.63 13.83
N THR A 315 -4.17 -93.29 12.75
CA THR A 315 -3.30 -93.71 11.64
C THR A 315 -3.60 -92.98 10.33
N ALA A 316 -4.70 -92.23 10.27
CA ALA A 316 -5.25 -91.63 9.06
C ALA A 316 -5.54 -92.65 7.93
N ARG A 317 -5.72 -93.93 8.27
CA ARG A 317 -6.04 -94.98 7.31
C ARG A 317 -7.51 -94.93 6.93
N CYS A 318 -7.80 -94.97 5.63
CA CYS A 318 -9.15 -95.17 5.11
C CYS A 318 -9.56 -96.63 5.32
N VAL A 319 -10.55 -96.88 6.17
CA VAL A 319 -11.05 -98.23 6.47
C VAL A 319 -12.18 -98.61 5.53
N ARG A 320 -13.08 -97.67 5.22
CA ARG A 320 -14.23 -97.91 4.35
C ARG A 320 -14.50 -96.70 3.48
N SER A 321 -14.79 -96.93 2.20
CA SER A 321 -15.31 -95.93 1.29
C SER A 321 -16.70 -96.38 0.84
N LEU A 322 -17.69 -95.49 0.94
CA LEU A 322 -19.06 -95.72 0.51
C LEU A 322 -19.42 -94.69 -0.57
N PRO A 323 -19.72 -95.12 -1.80
CA PRO A 323 -20.25 -94.22 -2.83
C PRO A 323 -21.70 -93.85 -2.52
N VAL A 324 -22.04 -92.57 -2.70
CA VAL A 324 -23.38 -92.00 -2.58
C VAL A 324 -23.75 -91.32 -3.90
N ALA A 325 -25.04 -91.20 -4.19
CA ALA A 325 -25.55 -90.80 -5.51
C ALA A 325 -25.31 -89.32 -5.88
N GLY A 326 -24.65 -88.53 -5.02
CA GLY A 326 -24.42 -87.11 -5.24
C GLY A 326 -23.44 -86.50 -4.24
N VAL A 327 -23.33 -85.18 -4.28
CA VAL A 327 -22.44 -84.39 -3.41
C VAL A 327 -22.88 -84.47 -1.96
N VAL A 328 -21.98 -84.82 -1.06
CA VAL A 328 -22.30 -84.94 0.36
C VAL A 328 -22.25 -83.57 1.04
N LYS A 329 -23.40 -83.06 1.46
CA LYS A 329 -23.53 -81.73 2.08
C LYS A 329 -23.22 -81.73 3.57
N SER A 330 -23.68 -82.76 4.28
CA SER A 330 -23.50 -82.87 5.73
C SER A 330 -23.42 -84.33 6.17
N VAL A 331 -22.58 -84.58 7.16
CA VAL A 331 -22.44 -85.87 7.80
C VAL A 331 -22.46 -85.65 9.30
N ALA A 332 -23.23 -86.46 10.02
CA ALA A 332 -23.28 -86.42 11.47
C ALA A 332 -23.31 -87.84 12.06
N TRP A 333 -22.39 -88.12 12.97
CA TRP A 333 -22.50 -89.27 13.86
C TRP A 333 -23.64 -89.10 14.85
N ASN A 334 -24.31 -90.20 15.17
CA ASN A 334 -25.19 -90.23 16.33
C ASN A 334 -24.36 -90.00 17.61
N PRO A 335 -24.72 -89.03 18.47
CA PRO A 335 -24.01 -88.78 19.72
C PRO A 335 -24.15 -89.93 20.74
N ASN A 336 -25.13 -90.82 20.60
CA ASN A 336 -25.35 -91.92 21.53
C ASN A 336 -24.28 -93.03 21.33
N PRO A 337 -23.44 -93.34 22.33
CA PRO A 337 -22.39 -94.35 22.21
C PRO A 337 -22.91 -95.79 22.03
N ALA A 338 -24.17 -96.06 22.40
CA ALA A 338 -24.77 -97.39 22.25
C ALA A 338 -25.17 -97.71 20.80
N VAL A 339 -25.24 -96.71 19.92
CA VAL A 339 -25.80 -96.85 18.57
C VAL A 339 -24.84 -96.29 17.53
N CYS A 340 -24.24 -97.17 16.74
CA CYS A 340 -23.33 -96.82 15.65
C CYS A 340 -24.13 -96.44 14.38
N LEU A 341 -24.60 -95.21 14.31
CA LEU A 341 -25.33 -94.66 13.16
C LEU A 341 -24.66 -93.39 12.65
N VAL A 342 -24.60 -93.25 11.32
CA VAL A 342 -24.12 -92.06 10.62
C VAL A 342 -25.23 -91.57 9.72
N ALA A 343 -25.65 -90.33 9.92
CA ALA A 343 -26.55 -89.63 9.01
C ALA A 343 -25.72 -88.96 7.90
N VAL A 344 -26.12 -89.19 6.65
CA VAL A 344 -25.49 -88.60 5.47
C VAL A 344 -26.56 -87.84 4.70
N ALA A 345 -26.38 -86.53 4.56
CA ALA A 345 -27.21 -85.69 3.70
C ALA A 345 -26.50 -85.50 2.37
N VAL A 346 -27.11 -86.00 1.30
CA VAL A 346 -26.68 -85.88 -0.10
C VAL A 346 -27.51 -84.77 -0.77
#